data_AF-A0A849TI78-F1
#
_entry.id   AF-A0A849TI78-F1
#
_cell.length_a   1.000
_cell.length_b   1.000
_cell.length_c   1.000
_cell.angle_alpha   90.00
_cell.angle_beta   90.00
_cell.angle_gamma   90.00
#
_symmetry.space_group_name_H-M   'P 1'
#
loop_
_entity.id
_entity.type
_entity.pdbx_description
1 polymer ?
#
loop_
_entity_poly.entity_id
_entity_poly.type
_entity_poly.pdbx_seq_one_letter_code
_entity_poly.pdbx_strand_id
1 'polypeptide(L)'
;MAKRVPSTLDPEKLEAQLESSPTNWKTYKCTLVTPMYGGGVKTGEVDADMPIRAAEIRGQLRFWWRLLNRNLDSKTMFQQEREIWGGLGDEQLLAASMVVVKLSEFSVPKLEACASYPPGKSYPKWADWANAYVLFPAQGNAARGEVEQEPGKLAREGLSCELHIGYRHLPADVAKREQITKSVGEAFRWWATFGGMGARSRRGLGAVEIEELSEKRLFNYVTVDEVAQAGMQLVLRKPVKKAADAWQQAVNAMRDFRQGEGIGRNKGQQPNRPGRSRWPEPASIRKTVGVHRIKEGGISFAPDQNAEIIFPRAAFGLPIIFHFQNDKTDQKNDPGDTQLIPMIDGKDQERMASPLILRPYRTAAGWCPAVLKLPEDNLLRMDLKLENSGKGRSSNLPKITTAGKWWPQDNSAKASKVALIEPMKERGNDALSAFLKYFESGAAGAVGEATQAIQIAEKVELIWEKAQVKFNKANGALTVEKDGKSATAIKPASDVILKNLSSNAQQKIQTGQFFRATATINGTELLKLEETK
;
A
#
# COMPACT_ATOMS: atom_id res chain seq x y z
N MET A 1 17.70 -34.98 -17.53
CA MET A 1 19.02 -35.27 -16.92
C MET A 1 19.27 -34.22 -15.85
N ALA A 2 19.33 -34.63 -14.57
CA ALA A 2 19.71 -33.71 -13.50
C ALA A 2 21.16 -33.24 -13.74
N LYS A 3 21.37 -31.92 -13.81
CA LYS A 3 22.72 -31.35 -13.93
C LYS A 3 23.49 -31.76 -12.67
N ARG A 4 24.55 -32.56 -12.83
CA ARG A 4 25.47 -32.89 -11.74
C ARG A 4 26.07 -31.60 -11.21
N VAL A 5 26.07 -31.46 -9.88
CA VAL A 5 26.73 -30.37 -9.17
C VAL A 5 28.21 -30.37 -9.58
N PRO A 6 28.78 -29.23 -10.00
CA PRO A 6 30.20 -29.11 -10.32
C PRO A 6 31.07 -29.71 -9.21
N SER A 7 32.07 -30.53 -9.57
CA SER A 7 33.00 -31.18 -8.64
C SER A 7 33.89 -30.20 -7.85
N THR A 8 33.77 -28.91 -8.13
CA THR A 8 34.45 -27.80 -7.44
C THR A 8 33.62 -27.20 -6.31
N LEU A 9 32.34 -27.57 -6.17
CA LEU A 9 31.48 -27.15 -5.07
C LEU A 9 31.62 -28.14 -3.92
N ASP A 10 32.39 -27.74 -2.91
CA ASP A 10 32.49 -28.42 -1.63
C ASP A 10 31.30 -28.00 -0.75
N PRO A 11 30.33 -28.89 -0.49
CA PRO A 11 29.13 -28.55 0.29
C PRO A 11 29.45 -28.16 1.72
N GLU A 12 30.44 -28.81 2.35
CA GLU A 12 30.84 -28.54 3.74
C GLU A 12 31.54 -27.19 3.85
N LYS A 13 32.33 -26.81 2.85
CA LYS A 13 32.96 -25.48 2.78
C LYS A 13 31.95 -24.37 2.50
N LEU A 14 30.90 -24.66 1.73
CA LEU A 14 29.76 -23.77 1.52
C LEU A 14 28.91 -23.62 2.78
N GLU A 15 28.70 -24.71 3.52
CA GLU A 15 28.06 -24.70 4.85
C GLU A 15 28.88 -23.91 5.87
N ALA A 16 30.20 -24.09 5.93
CA ALA A 16 31.09 -23.31 6.78
C ALA A 16 31.16 -21.82 6.37
N GLN A 17 30.98 -21.48 5.08
CA GLN A 17 30.81 -20.08 4.65
C GLN A 17 29.42 -19.52 5.01
N LEU A 18 28.39 -20.36 5.00
CA LEU A 18 27.05 -20.04 5.53
C LEU A 18 27.07 -19.85 7.05
N GLU A 19 28.01 -20.48 7.76
CA GLU A 19 28.24 -20.33 9.21
C GLU A 19 28.80 -18.97 9.63
N SER A 20 29.08 -18.05 8.69
CA SER A 20 28.93 -16.60 8.98
C SER A 20 27.45 -16.25 9.16
N SER A 21 26.80 -16.95 10.09
CA SER A 21 25.39 -16.79 10.43
C SER A 21 25.11 -15.33 10.71
N PRO A 22 23.98 -14.79 10.23
CA PRO A 22 23.63 -13.41 10.52
C PRO A 22 23.71 -13.15 12.01
N THR A 23 24.52 -12.17 12.41
CA THR A 23 24.93 -12.03 13.82
C THR A 23 23.80 -11.56 14.72
N ASN A 24 22.69 -11.08 14.16
CA ASN A 24 21.47 -10.67 14.87
C ASN A 24 20.24 -10.79 13.95
N TRP A 25 19.35 -11.75 14.24
CA TRP A 25 18.06 -11.86 13.58
C TRP A 25 17.00 -11.05 14.32
N LYS A 26 16.24 -10.23 13.59
CA LYS A 26 14.92 -9.76 14.05
C LYS A 26 13.84 -10.64 13.42
N THR A 27 12.94 -11.15 14.24
CA THR A 27 11.89 -12.09 13.83
C THR A 27 10.53 -11.47 14.04
N TYR A 28 9.70 -11.54 12.99
CA TYR A 28 8.38 -10.98 12.96
C TYR A 28 7.37 -12.01 12.49
N LYS A 29 6.25 -12.15 13.19
CA LYS A 29 5.10 -12.87 12.66
C LYS A 29 4.34 -11.93 11.72
N CYS A 30 4.20 -12.34 10.48
CA CYS A 30 3.44 -11.63 9.45
C CYS A 30 2.14 -12.39 9.21
N THR A 31 0.99 -11.72 9.32
CA THR A 31 -0.33 -12.33 9.06
C THR A 31 -1.08 -11.53 8.00
N LEU A 32 -1.57 -12.18 6.94
CA LEU A 32 -2.42 -11.54 5.93
C LEU A 32 -3.73 -11.06 6.56
N VAL A 33 -4.05 -9.78 6.35
CA VAL A 33 -5.31 -9.16 6.80
C VAL A 33 -6.23 -8.75 5.64
N THR A 34 -5.75 -8.93 4.41
CA THR A 34 -6.52 -8.80 3.16
C THR A 34 -6.14 -9.94 2.22
N PRO A 35 -6.96 -10.26 1.22
CA PRO A 35 -6.68 -11.37 0.32
C PRO A 35 -5.41 -11.14 -0.48
N MET A 36 -4.64 -12.19 -0.75
CA MET A 36 -3.44 -12.13 -1.58
C MET A 36 -3.70 -12.78 -2.94
N TYR A 37 -3.30 -12.08 -4.01
CA TYR A 37 -3.42 -12.54 -5.39
C TYR A 37 -2.03 -12.80 -5.98
N GLY A 38 -1.79 -13.97 -6.55
CA GLY A 38 -0.46 -14.36 -7.03
C GLY A 38 0.50 -14.69 -5.87
N GLY A 39 1.80 -14.46 -6.07
CA GLY A 39 2.87 -14.80 -5.11
C GLY A 39 3.61 -16.11 -5.46
N GLY A 40 3.01 -16.95 -6.31
CA GLY A 40 3.62 -18.18 -6.81
C GLY A 40 4.53 -18.00 -8.04
N VAL A 41 5.04 -19.12 -8.58
CA VAL A 41 5.89 -19.12 -9.79
C VAL A 41 5.08 -18.67 -11.00
N LYS A 42 3.84 -19.13 -11.06
CA LYS A 42 2.90 -18.82 -12.13
C LYS A 42 2.17 -17.53 -11.81
N THR A 43 2.14 -16.63 -12.79
CA THR A 43 1.47 -15.33 -12.67
C THR A 43 0.00 -15.52 -12.31
N GLY A 44 -0.43 -14.90 -11.20
CA GLY A 44 -1.82 -14.94 -10.74
C GLY A 44 -2.19 -16.15 -9.88
N GLU A 45 -1.28 -17.10 -9.69
CA GLU A 45 -1.49 -18.28 -8.82
C GLU A 45 -0.77 -18.11 -7.48
N VAL A 46 -1.41 -18.58 -6.42
CA VAL A 46 -0.77 -18.72 -5.10
C VAL A 46 -0.14 -20.11 -5.05
N ASP A 47 1.16 -20.16 -4.74
CA ASP A 47 1.88 -21.40 -4.46
C ASP A 47 1.51 -21.86 -3.04
N ALA A 48 0.95 -23.05 -2.89
CA ALA A 48 0.48 -23.52 -1.58
C ALA A 48 1.64 -23.87 -0.63
N ASP A 49 2.77 -24.29 -1.17
CA ASP A 49 3.94 -24.73 -0.40
C ASP A 49 4.84 -23.55 -0.03
N MET A 50 4.94 -22.56 -0.92
CA MET A 50 5.69 -21.33 -0.69
C MET A 50 4.90 -20.10 -1.15
N PRO A 51 3.84 -19.72 -0.40
CA PRO A 51 2.91 -18.67 -0.83
C PRO A 51 3.54 -17.28 -0.88
N ILE A 52 4.61 -17.07 -0.12
CA ILE A 52 5.32 -15.79 -0.02
C ILE A 52 6.81 -16.04 -0.23
N ARG A 53 7.46 -15.17 -1.00
CA ARG A 53 8.87 -15.30 -1.38
C ARG A 53 9.74 -14.27 -0.71
N ALA A 54 10.86 -14.71 -0.12
CA ALA A 54 11.83 -13.80 0.48
C ALA A 54 12.39 -12.77 -0.53
N ALA A 55 12.59 -13.18 -1.79
CA ALA A 55 13.04 -12.30 -2.86
C ALA A 55 12.04 -11.18 -3.18
N GLU A 56 10.73 -11.47 -3.10
CA GLU A 56 9.69 -10.47 -3.29
C GLU A 56 9.72 -9.44 -2.16
N ILE A 57 9.73 -9.89 -0.90
CA ILE A 57 9.83 -9.01 0.28
C ILE A 57 11.06 -8.12 0.15
N ARG A 58 12.21 -8.71 -0.17
CA ARG A 58 13.46 -7.98 -0.38
C ARG A 58 13.34 -6.90 -1.46
N GLY A 59 12.72 -7.20 -2.60
CA GLY A 59 12.49 -6.22 -3.67
C GLY A 59 11.61 -5.06 -3.21
N GLN A 60 10.59 -5.34 -2.39
CA GLN A 60 9.72 -4.31 -1.82
C GLN A 60 10.43 -3.47 -0.75
N LEU A 61 11.27 -4.07 0.10
CA LEU A 61 12.08 -3.33 1.07
C LEU A 61 13.05 -2.37 0.37
N ARG A 62 13.68 -2.79 -0.72
CA ARG A 62 14.51 -1.91 -1.57
C ARG A 62 13.71 -0.73 -2.13
N PHE A 63 12.47 -0.96 -2.57
CA PHE A 63 11.58 0.11 -3.02
C PHE A 63 11.30 1.14 -1.91
N TRP A 64 10.93 0.67 -0.71
CA TRP A 64 10.68 1.57 0.42
C TRP A 64 11.95 2.29 0.88
N TRP A 65 13.09 1.61 0.88
CA TRP A 65 14.39 2.22 1.17
C TRP A 65 14.70 3.37 0.19
N ARG A 66 14.54 3.16 -1.13
CA ARG A 66 14.71 4.22 -2.13
C ARG A 66 13.77 5.40 -1.91
N LEU A 67 12.52 5.12 -1.58
CA LEU A 67 11.51 6.17 -1.35
C LEU A 67 11.88 7.06 -0.15
N LEU A 68 12.35 6.47 0.94
CA LEU A 68 12.79 7.19 2.14
C LEU A 68 14.10 7.96 1.92
N ASN A 69 14.91 7.54 0.96
CA ASN A 69 16.18 8.19 0.59
C ASN A 69 16.06 9.08 -0.65
N ARG A 70 14.84 9.47 -1.06
CA ARG A 70 14.56 10.21 -2.31
C ARG A 70 15.27 11.56 -2.47
N ASN A 71 15.79 12.11 -1.38
CA ASN A 71 16.55 13.37 -1.38
C ASN A 71 17.98 13.18 -1.90
N LEU A 72 18.47 11.94 -2.01
CA LEU A 72 19.74 11.62 -2.67
C LEU A 72 19.58 11.70 -4.19
N ASP A 73 20.64 12.12 -4.88
CA ASP A 73 20.69 12.02 -6.33
C ASP A 73 20.72 10.54 -6.78
N SER A 74 20.30 10.28 -8.02
CA SER A 74 20.15 8.92 -8.54
C SER A 74 21.44 8.10 -8.50
N LYS A 75 22.62 8.72 -8.67
CA LYS A 75 23.91 8.01 -8.67
C LYS A 75 24.27 7.60 -7.25
N THR A 76 24.18 8.53 -6.30
CA THR A 76 24.45 8.26 -4.88
C THR A 76 23.47 7.24 -4.30
N MET A 77 22.18 7.38 -4.60
CA MET A 77 21.15 6.43 -4.15
C MET A 77 21.43 5.02 -4.68
N PHE A 78 21.77 4.89 -5.96
CA PHE A 78 22.08 3.59 -6.56
C PHE A 78 23.29 2.93 -5.91
N GLN A 79 24.35 3.70 -5.66
CA GLN A 79 25.54 3.21 -4.97
C GLN A 79 25.21 2.73 -3.56
N GLN A 80 24.55 3.56 -2.75
CA GLN A 80 24.20 3.21 -1.36
C GLN A 80 23.22 2.04 -1.29
N GLU A 81 22.23 1.98 -2.18
CA GLU A 81 21.32 0.83 -2.25
C GLU A 81 22.11 -0.45 -2.56
N ARG A 82 23.05 -0.40 -3.49
CA ARG A 82 23.90 -1.55 -3.84
C ARG A 82 24.81 -1.97 -2.69
N GLU A 83 25.39 -1.04 -1.94
CA GLU A 83 26.22 -1.36 -0.78
C GLU A 83 25.44 -2.16 0.29
N ILE A 84 24.19 -1.79 0.54
CA ILE A 84 23.35 -2.44 1.57
C ILE A 84 22.70 -3.72 1.02
N TRP A 85 22.01 -3.59 -0.11
CA TRP A 85 21.12 -4.61 -0.67
C TRP A 85 21.79 -5.48 -1.73
N GLY A 86 23.07 -5.27 -2.00
CA GLY A 86 23.80 -5.96 -3.06
C GLY A 86 23.31 -5.61 -4.46
N GLY A 87 24.06 -6.07 -5.45
CA GLY A 87 23.72 -5.89 -6.86
C GLY A 87 24.58 -6.75 -7.76
N LEU A 88 24.00 -7.14 -8.88
CA LEU A 88 24.74 -7.77 -9.98
C LEU A 88 25.53 -6.69 -10.72
N GLY A 89 26.68 -7.10 -11.25
CA GLY A 89 27.63 -6.25 -11.97
C GLY A 89 28.82 -7.08 -12.43
N ASP A 90 29.74 -6.45 -13.15
CA ASP A 90 31.09 -7.00 -13.36
C ASP A 90 31.84 -7.13 -12.02
N GLU A 91 33.08 -7.64 -12.04
CA GLU A 91 33.88 -7.82 -10.82
C GLU A 91 34.04 -6.54 -9.98
N GLN A 92 33.93 -5.36 -10.58
CA GLN A 92 34.03 -4.07 -9.88
C GLN A 92 32.70 -3.63 -9.27
N LEU A 93 31.58 -4.06 -9.85
CA LEU A 93 30.23 -3.64 -9.47
C LEU A 93 29.43 -4.73 -8.73
N LEU A 94 29.95 -5.96 -8.66
CA LEU A 94 29.36 -7.07 -7.93
C LEU A 94 29.43 -6.80 -6.43
N ALA A 95 28.25 -6.74 -5.79
CA ALA A 95 28.15 -6.52 -4.34
C ALA A 95 27.28 -7.60 -3.71
N ALA A 96 27.87 -8.38 -2.80
CA ALA A 96 27.13 -9.25 -1.89
C ALA A 96 26.31 -8.38 -0.92
N SER A 97 25.10 -8.81 -0.59
CA SER A 97 24.27 -8.01 0.31
C SER A 97 24.60 -8.23 1.77
N MET A 98 24.56 -7.13 2.51
CA MET A 98 24.60 -7.15 3.97
C MET A 98 23.28 -7.57 4.60
N VAL A 99 22.14 -7.50 3.89
CA VAL A 99 20.81 -7.83 4.42
C VAL A 99 20.39 -9.23 3.98
N VAL A 100 19.92 -10.03 4.93
CA VAL A 100 19.38 -11.37 4.69
C VAL A 100 17.91 -11.38 5.07
N VAL A 101 17.07 -11.91 4.18
CA VAL A 101 15.64 -12.10 4.42
C VAL A 101 15.36 -13.60 4.36
N LYS A 102 14.78 -14.15 5.42
CA LYS A 102 14.34 -15.55 5.50
C LYS A 102 12.86 -15.60 5.87
N LEU A 103 12.15 -16.57 5.31
CA LEU A 103 10.78 -16.89 5.70
C LEU A 103 10.75 -18.30 6.29
N SER A 104 9.93 -18.52 7.31
CA SER A 104 9.69 -19.85 7.91
C SER A 104 8.29 -19.94 8.53
N GLU A 105 7.94 -21.09 9.12
CA GLU A 105 6.70 -21.29 9.89
C GLU A 105 5.41 -20.85 9.15
N PHE A 106 5.23 -21.31 7.92
CA PHE A 106 4.05 -20.99 7.12
C PHE A 106 2.81 -21.73 7.65
N SER A 107 1.70 -21.00 7.80
CA SER A 107 0.39 -21.63 7.92
C SER A 107 -0.14 -22.07 6.55
N VAL A 108 -1.04 -23.05 6.54
CA VAL A 108 -1.65 -23.54 5.31
C VAL A 108 -2.58 -22.45 4.74
N PRO A 109 -2.38 -22.01 3.47
CA PRO A 109 -3.22 -20.98 2.88
C PRO A 109 -4.63 -21.50 2.62
N LYS A 110 -5.64 -20.74 3.06
CA LYS A 110 -7.03 -20.96 2.64
C LYS A 110 -7.23 -20.38 1.24
N LEU A 111 -7.25 -21.23 0.22
CA LEU A 111 -7.41 -20.83 -1.18
C LEU A 111 -8.89 -20.81 -1.58
N GLU A 112 -9.39 -19.67 -2.06
CA GLU A 112 -10.78 -19.53 -2.56
C GLU A 112 -10.82 -18.78 -3.89
N ALA A 113 -11.69 -19.23 -4.80
CA ALA A 113 -11.95 -18.54 -6.05
C ALA A 113 -12.64 -17.19 -5.80
N CYS A 114 -12.23 -16.14 -6.51
CA CYS A 114 -12.84 -14.81 -6.35
C CYS A 114 -14.20 -14.67 -7.05
N ALA A 115 -14.54 -15.58 -7.96
CA ALA A 115 -15.77 -15.59 -8.71
C ALA A 115 -16.16 -17.01 -9.15
N SER A 116 -17.35 -17.13 -9.71
CA SER A 116 -17.88 -18.33 -10.37
C SER A 116 -18.70 -17.94 -11.61
N TYR A 117 -18.86 -18.83 -12.58
CA TYR A 117 -19.74 -18.61 -13.73
C TYR A 117 -21.03 -19.42 -13.57
N PRO A 118 -22.18 -18.74 -13.39
CA PRO A 118 -23.46 -19.45 -13.37
C PRO A 118 -23.73 -20.14 -14.73
N PRO A 119 -24.42 -21.30 -14.74
CA PRO A 119 -24.75 -22.00 -15.98
C PRO A 119 -25.43 -21.08 -17.00
N GLY A 120 -24.94 -21.13 -18.26
CA GLY A 120 -25.48 -20.34 -19.37
C GLY A 120 -25.18 -18.83 -19.31
N LYS A 121 -24.33 -18.36 -18.39
CA LYS A 121 -23.91 -16.95 -18.30
C LYS A 121 -22.45 -16.77 -18.70
N SER A 122 -22.16 -15.71 -19.44
CA SER A 122 -20.80 -15.29 -19.80
C SER A 122 -20.22 -14.23 -18.85
N TYR A 123 -20.93 -13.91 -17.76
CA TYR A 123 -20.48 -12.94 -16.77
C TYR A 123 -20.28 -13.61 -15.40
N PRO A 124 -19.24 -13.22 -14.65
CA PRO A 124 -18.95 -13.82 -13.36
C PRO A 124 -19.92 -13.36 -12.28
N LYS A 125 -20.28 -14.28 -11.38
CA LYS A 125 -20.80 -13.99 -10.04
C LYS A 125 -19.62 -13.92 -9.07
N TRP A 126 -19.35 -12.74 -8.55
CA TRP A 126 -18.29 -12.49 -7.57
C TRP A 126 -18.62 -13.10 -6.21
N ALA A 127 -17.60 -13.59 -5.50
CA ALA A 127 -17.74 -13.96 -4.09
C ALA A 127 -18.00 -12.72 -3.22
N ASP A 128 -18.72 -12.86 -2.11
CA ASP A 128 -19.12 -11.73 -1.26
C ASP A 128 -17.93 -10.94 -0.69
N TRP A 129 -16.81 -11.61 -0.46
CA TRP A 129 -15.58 -10.98 0.00
C TRP A 129 -14.79 -10.28 -1.12
N ALA A 130 -15.08 -10.61 -2.38
CA ALA A 130 -14.25 -10.23 -3.52
C ALA A 130 -14.61 -8.83 -4.02
N ASN A 131 -13.59 -8.00 -4.20
CA ASN A 131 -13.78 -6.69 -4.82
C ASN A 131 -13.55 -6.75 -6.33
N ALA A 132 -14.62 -6.77 -7.12
CA ALA A 132 -14.59 -6.85 -8.58
C ALA A 132 -13.68 -5.78 -9.24
N TYR A 133 -13.64 -4.56 -8.69
CA TYR A 133 -12.82 -3.47 -9.23
C TYR A 133 -11.31 -3.74 -9.12
N VAL A 134 -10.90 -4.52 -8.10
CA VAL A 134 -9.49 -4.90 -7.90
C VAL A 134 -9.20 -6.25 -8.53
N LEU A 135 -10.15 -7.18 -8.50
CA LEU A 135 -9.97 -8.58 -8.85
C LEU A 135 -10.42 -8.95 -10.26
N PHE A 136 -10.88 -7.99 -11.08
CA PHE A 136 -11.27 -8.26 -12.47
C PHE A 136 -10.25 -9.09 -13.30
N PRO A 137 -8.91 -9.01 -13.13
CA PRO A 137 -8.01 -9.86 -13.91
C PRO A 137 -7.99 -11.32 -13.44
N ALA A 138 -8.49 -11.59 -12.24
CA ALA A 138 -8.62 -12.93 -11.69
C ALA A 138 -10.02 -13.53 -11.98
N GLN A 139 -10.89 -12.84 -12.73
CA GLN A 139 -12.28 -13.28 -12.93
C GLN A 139 -12.44 -14.48 -13.86
N GLY A 140 -11.37 -14.93 -14.51
CA GLY A 140 -11.46 -15.94 -15.58
C GLY A 140 -12.18 -15.43 -16.83
N ASN A 141 -12.64 -16.34 -17.68
CA ASN A 141 -13.48 -16.04 -18.84
C ASN A 141 -14.42 -17.20 -19.15
N ALA A 142 -15.61 -16.88 -19.66
CA ALA A 142 -16.54 -17.86 -20.19
C ALA A 142 -17.10 -17.41 -21.54
N ALA A 143 -17.18 -18.33 -22.49
CA ALA A 143 -17.74 -18.11 -23.81
C ALA A 143 -18.76 -19.20 -24.13
N ARG A 144 -19.88 -18.82 -24.77
CA ARG A 144 -20.95 -19.76 -25.18
C ARG A 144 -21.50 -20.66 -24.06
N GLY A 145 -21.39 -20.21 -22.81
CA GLY A 145 -21.87 -20.96 -21.64
C GLY A 145 -20.84 -21.92 -21.04
N GLU A 146 -19.62 -22.00 -21.59
CA GLU A 146 -18.52 -22.81 -21.10
C GLU A 146 -17.41 -21.92 -20.50
N VAL A 147 -16.80 -22.39 -19.41
CA VAL A 147 -15.68 -21.70 -18.77
C VAL A 147 -14.40 -22.03 -19.54
N GLU A 148 -13.83 -21.03 -20.24
CA GLU A 148 -12.56 -21.17 -20.97
C GLU A 148 -11.37 -21.01 -20.03
N GLN A 149 -11.52 -20.14 -19.03
CA GLN A 149 -10.50 -19.87 -18.02
C GLN A 149 -11.17 -19.77 -16.65
N GLU A 150 -10.76 -20.65 -15.75
CA GLU A 150 -11.25 -20.64 -14.37
C GLU A 150 -10.88 -19.34 -13.64
N PRO A 151 -11.77 -18.82 -12.77
CA PRO A 151 -11.43 -17.73 -11.86
C PRO A 151 -10.24 -18.09 -10.96
N GLY A 152 -9.36 -17.11 -10.74
CA GLY A 152 -8.17 -17.27 -9.90
C GLY A 152 -8.54 -17.54 -8.44
N LYS A 153 -7.78 -18.46 -7.82
CA LYS A 153 -7.85 -18.74 -6.38
C LYS A 153 -6.87 -17.85 -5.62
N LEU A 154 -7.37 -17.17 -4.60
CA LEU A 154 -6.58 -16.27 -3.75
C LEU A 154 -6.40 -16.88 -2.38
N ALA A 155 -5.27 -16.55 -1.72
CA ALA A 155 -5.12 -16.81 -0.31
C ALA A 155 -5.97 -15.81 0.47
N ARG A 156 -6.89 -16.33 1.27
CA ARG A 156 -7.72 -15.54 2.19
C ARG A 156 -6.89 -15.03 3.36
N GLU A 157 -7.48 -14.12 4.13
CA GLU A 157 -6.90 -13.57 5.35
C GLU A 157 -6.57 -14.69 6.35
N GLY A 158 -5.54 -14.48 7.17
CA GLY A 158 -5.09 -15.44 8.19
C GLY A 158 -3.89 -16.31 7.78
N LEU A 159 -3.49 -16.31 6.51
CA LEU A 159 -2.18 -16.88 6.12
C LEU A 159 -1.08 -16.15 6.91
N SER A 160 -0.20 -16.89 7.57
CA SER A 160 0.87 -16.34 8.38
C SER A 160 2.20 -17.02 8.11
N CYS A 161 3.29 -16.29 8.32
CA CYS A 161 4.64 -16.82 8.31
C CYS A 161 5.53 -16.03 9.28
N GLU A 162 6.65 -16.60 9.67
CA GLU A 162 7.74 -15.86 10.32
C GLU A 162 8.66 -15.25 9.26
N LEU A 163 8.86 -13.94 9.37
CA LEU A 163 9.81 -13.17 8.58
C LEU A 163 11.01 -12.83 9.45
N HIS A 164 12.18 -13.23 9.00
CA HIS A 164 13.44 -12.93 9.66
C HIS A 164 14.26 -11.97 8.82
N ILE A 165 14.74 -10.89 9.45
CA ILE A 165 15.67 -9.94 8.87
C ILE A 165 16.98 -10.05 9.65
N GLY A 166 18.05 -10.43 8.97
CA GLY A 166 19.38 -10.58 9.53
C GLY A 166 20.40 -9.78 8.75
N TYR A 167 21.60 -9.65 9.32
CA TYR A 167 22.69 -8.91 8.70
C TYR A 167 23.97 -9.74 8.61
N ARG A 168 24.73 -9.59 7.51
CA ARG A 168 26.05 -10.18 7.28
C ARG A 168 27.05 -9.08 6.90
N HIS A 169 28.31 -9.27 7.24
CA HIS A 169 29.43 -8.39 6.86
C HIS A 169 29.16 -6.89 7.12
N LEU A 170 28.49 -6.57 8.23
CA LEU A 170 28.27 -5.18 8.63
C LEU A 170 29.62 -4.48 8.88
N PRO A 171 29.73 -3.17 8.58
CA PRO A 171 30.94 -2.40 8.89
C PRO A 171 31.36 -2.53 10.35
N ALA A 172 32.67 -2.50 10.59
CA ALA A 172 33.23 -2.44 11.94
C ALA A 172 32.86 -1.14 12.66
N ASP A 173 32.78 -0.04 11.89
CA ASP A 173 32.33 1.27 12.38
C ASP A 173 30.91 1.20 12.94
N VAL A 174 30.77 1.56 14.22
CA VAL A 174 29.51 1.44 14.97
C VAL A 174 28.45 2.40 14.44
N ALA A 175 28.81 3.64 14.14
CA ALA A 175 27.86 4.65 13.67
C ALA A 175 27.30 4.27 12.28
N LYS A 176 28.17 3.82 11.37
CA LYS A 176 27.77 3.35 10.04
C LYS A 176 26.90 2.10 10.14
N ARG A 177 27.23 1.17 11.05
CA ARG A 177 26.42 -0.02 11.32
C ARG A 177 25.02 0.34 11.81
N GLU A 178 24.92 1.23 12.78
CA GLU A 178 23.65 1.73 13.32
C GLU A 178 22.83 2.43 12.24
N GLN A 179 23.45 3.27 11.41
CA GLN A 179 22.80 3.94 10.30
C GLN A 179 22.20 2.92 9.29
N ILE A 180 22.96 1.90 8.90
CA ILE A 180 22.48 0.86 7.97
C ILE A 180 21.31 0.11 8.57
N THR A 181 21.46 -0.42 9.79
CA THR A 181 20.42 -1.22 10.44
C THR A 181 19.16 -0.41 10.72
N LYS A 182 19.29 0.87 11.10
CA LYS A 182 18.17 1.80 11.22
C LYS A 182 17.45 2.01 9.88
N SER A 183 18.18 2.29 8.80
CA SER A 183 17.57 2.53 7.48
C SER A 183 16.83 1.30 6.93
N VAL A 184 17.35 0.09 7.18
CA VAL A 184 16.68 -1.18 6.81
C VAL A 184 15.44 -1.41 7.69
N GLY A 185 15.54 -1.13 8.99
CA GLY A 185 14.42 -1.19 9.92
C GLY A 185 13.29 -0.21 9.57
N GLU A 186 13.63 1.01 9.15
CA GLU A 186 12.67 1.99 8.64
C GLU A 186 12.00 1.51 7.35
N ALA A 187 12.77 1.04 6.36
CA ALA A 187 12.21 0.47 5.15
C ALA A 187 11.24 -0.70 5.44
N PHE A 188 11.56 -1.54 6.43
CA PHE A 188 10.68 -2.60 6.90
C PHE A 188 9.40 -2.05 7.57
N ARG A 189 9.51 -1.04 8.44
CA ARG A 189 8.36 -0.41 9.10
C ARG A 189 7.38 0.20 8.10
N TRP A 190 7.91 0.88 7.09
CA TRP A 190 7.14 1.45 5.99
C TRP A 190 6.52 0.38 5.10
N TRP A 191 7.24 -0.70 4.79
CA TRP A 191 6.68 -1.85 4.09
C TRP A 191 5.57 -2.54 4.88
N ALA A 192 5.74 -2.76 6.17
CA ALA A 192 4.70 -3.34 7.03
C ALA A 192 3.44 -2.45 7.05
N THR A 193 3.64 -1.13 7.12
CA THR A 193 2.56 -0.15 7.22
C THR A 193 1.86 0.12 5.88
N PHE A 194 2.56 0.05 4.75
CA PHE A 194 2.01 0.46 3.44
C PHE A 194 2.25 -0.52 2.27
N GLY A 195 3.13 -1.50 2.42
CA GLY A 195 3.37 -2.58 1.45
C GLY A 195 2.34 -3.71 1.49
N GLY A 196 2.68 -4.86 0.91
CA GLY A 196 1.83 -6.04 0.93
C GLY A 196 2.39 -7.16 0.06
N MET A 197 1.93 -8.38 0.28
CA MET A 197 2.41 -9.57 -0.44
C MET A 197 1.60 -9.83 -1.71
N GLY A 198 2.25 -10.34 -2.74
CA GLY A 198 1.64 -10.65 -4.02
C GLY A 198 1.29 -9.42 -4.87
N ALA A 199 0.42 -9.64 -5.85
CA ALA A 199 0.07 -8.65 -6.85
C ALA A 199 -0.98 -7.65 -6.34
N ARG A 200 -0.95 -6.45 -6.93
CA ARG A 200 -1.91 -5.36 -6.67
C ARG A 200 -1.90 -4.84 -5.23
N SER A 201 -0.77 -4.92 -4.54
CA SER A 201 -0.58 -4.35 -3.19
C SER A 201 -0.89 -2.86 -3.08
N ARG A 202 -0.65 -2.06 -4.14
CA ARG A 202 -1.09 -0.65 -4.20
C ARG A 202 -2.61 -0.44 -4.16
N ARG A 203 -3.38 -1.50 -4.41
CA ARG A 203 -4.85 -1.54 -4.25
C ARG A 203 -5.28 -2.31 -3.00
N GLY A 204 -4.35 -2.57 -2.09
CA GLY A 204 -4.60 -3.06 -0.74
C GLY A 204 -4.74 -4.57 -0.62
N LEU A 205 -4.45 -5.34 -1.67
CA LEU A 205 -4.30 -6.79 -1.55
C LEU A 205 -3.00 -7.14 -0.82
N GLY A 206 -3.01 -8.26 -0.11
CA GLY A 206 -1.86 -8.81 0.60
C GLY A 206 -1.31 -7.92 1.72
N ALA A 207 -2.09 -6.95 2.22
CA ALA A 207 -1.74 -6.21 3.42
C ALA A 207 -1.55 -7.17 4.60
N VAL A 208 -0.56 -6.86 5.45
CA VAL A 208 -0.15 -7.69 6.58
C VAL A 208 -0.28 -6.94 7.91
N GLU A 209 -0.59 -7.70 8.96
CA GLU A 209 -0.35 -7.31 10.34
C GLU A 209 0.95 -7.96 10.82
N ILE A 210 1.76 -7.17 11.51
CA ILE A 210 3.06 -7.56 12.04
C ILE A 210 3.03 -7.64 13.56
N GLU A 211 3.62 -8.69 14.09
CA GLU A 211 3.95 -8.86 15.51
C GLU A 211 5.46 -9.10 15.64
N GLU A 212 6.14 -8.34 16.50
CA GLU A 212 7.59 -8.49 16.72
C GLU A 212 7.87 -9.54 17.79
N LEU A 213 8.29 -10.73 17.34
CA LEU A 213 8.52 -11.87 18.22
C LEU A 213 9.83 -11.74 19.01
N SER A 214 10.85 -11.12 18.41
CA SER A 214 12.18 -10.99 19.04
C SER A 214 12.18 -10.11 20.29
N GLU A 215 11.37 -9.04 20.30
CA GLU A 215 11.36 -8.05 21.39
C GLU A 215 10.06 -8.11 22.21
N LYS A 216 9.11 -8.99 21.86
CA LYS A 216 7.79 -9.14 22.52
C LYS A 216 7.07 -7.81 22.76
N ARG A 217 7.21 -6.87 21.82
CA ARG A 217 6.62 -5.53 21.88
C ARG A 217 5.58 -5.36 20.80
N LEU A 218 4.69 -4.38 21.00
CA LEU A 218 3.76 -3.95 19.97
C LEU A 218 4.54 -3.40 18.77
N PHE A 219 4.20 -3.89 17.58
CA PHE A 219 4.78 -3.36 16.36
C PHE A 219 4.38 -1.89 16.17
N ASN A 220 5.38 -1.04 15.97
CA ASN A 220 5.16 0.38 15.78
C ASN A 220 4.92 0.66 14.28
N TYR A 221 3.69 0.95 13.89
CA TYR A 221 3.36 1.35 12.52
C TYR A 221 3.74 2.81 12.26
N VAL A 222 4.01 3.16 11.01
CA VAL A 222 4.38 4.53 10.60
C VAL A 222 3.23 5.50 10.86
N THR A 223 3.47 6.59 11.58
CA THR A 223 2.44 7.57 11.96
C THR A 223 2.11 8.57 10.85
N VAL A 224 1.02 9.33 11.02
CA VAL A 224 0.66 10.43 10.10
C VAL A 224 1.76 11.49 10.04
N ASP A 225 2.37 11.82 11.18
CA ASP A 225 3.43 12.83 11.25
C ASP A 225 4.70 12.35 10.55
N GLU A 226 5.08 11.09 10.72
CA GLU A 226 6.19 10.49 9.99
C GLU A 226 5.93 10.47 8.48
N VAL A 227 4.68 10.25 8.06
CA VAL A 227 4.28 10.39 6.65
C VAL A 227 4.49 11.81 6.14
N ALA A 228 4.04 12.81 6.89
CA ALA A 228 4.20 14.21 6.53
C ALA A 228 5.69 14.63 6.47
N GLN A 229 6.49 14.21 7.45
CA GLN A 229 7.93 14.46 7.50
C GLN A 229 8.68 13.87 6.30
N ALA A 230 8.22 12.74 5.79
CA ALA A 230 8.76 12.11 4.58
C ALA A 230 8.25 12.76 3.27
N GLY A 231 7.49 13.86 3.34
CA GLY A 231 6.96 14.57 2.17
C GLY A 231 5.83 13.82 1.47
N MET A 232 5.10 12.97 2.19
CA MET A 232 3.95 12.21 1.71
C MET A 232 2.67 12.67 2.41
N GLN A 233 1.52 12.18 1.94
CA GLN A 233 0.23 12.52 2.56
C GLN A 233 -0.56 11.25 2.89
N LEU A 234 -1.02 11.11 4.13
CA LEU A 234 -1.91 10.04 4.57
C LEU A 234 -3.29 10.61 4.86
N VAL A 235 -4.32 10.07 4.21
CA VAL A 235 -5.72 10.39 4.50
C VAL A 235 -6.39 9.14 5.06
N LEU A 236 -6.99 9.26 6.24
CA LEU A 236 -7.65 8.19 6.96
C LEU A 236 -9.16 8.47 7.07
N ARG A 237 -9.98 7.43 6.96
CA ARG A 237 -11.40 7.46 7.35
C ARG A 237 -11.59 6.89 8.75
N LYS A 238 -12.83 7.02 9.26
CA LYS A 238 -13.24 6.45 10.56
C LYS A 238 -12.86 4.95 10.65
N PRO A 239 -12.35 4.51 11.82
CA PRO A 239 -11.95 3.12 12.00
C PRO A 239 -13.14 2.17 11.94
N VAL A 240 -12.89 0.97 11.43
CA VAL A 240 -13.79 -0.19 11.44
C VAL A 240 -13.09 -1.39 12.08
N LYS A 241 -13.86 -2.43 12.42
CA LYS A 241 -13.36 -3.57 13.17
C LYS A 241 -12.45 -4.50 12.36
N LYS A 242 -12.71 -4.70 11.07
CA LYS A 242 -11.99 -5.65 10.22
C LYS A 242 -11.18 -4.93 9.15
N ALA A 243 -9.95 -5.40 8.93
CA ALA A 243 -9.08 -4.90 7.87
C ALA A 243 -9.70 -5.06 6.47
N ALA A 244 -10.37 -6.17 6.19
CA ALA A 244 -11.05 -6.40 4.93
C ALA A 244 -12.16 -5.36 4.64
N ASP A 245 -12.89 -4.90 5.67
CA ASP A 245 -13.90 -3.86 5.52
C ASP A 245 -13.26 -2.50 5.23
N ALA A 246 -12.18 -2.17 5.96
CA ALA A 246 -11.40 -0.95 5.74
C ALA A 246 -10.81 -0.91 4.32
N TRP A 247 -10.27 -2.04 3.85
CA TRP A 247 -9.77 -2.23 2.50
C TRP A 247 -10.88 -2.01 1.46
N GLN A 248 -12.03 -2.67 1.61
CA GLN A 248 -13.15 -2.53 0.68
C GLN A 248 -13.64 -1.09 0.60
N GLN A 249 -13.78 -0.40 1.74
CA GLN A 249 -14.17 1.02 1.74
C GLN A 249 -13.15 1.89 1.00
N ALA A 250 -11.85 1.63 1.20
CA ALA A 250 -10.81 2.42 0.56
C ALA A 250 -10.81 2.26 -0.98
N VAL A 251 -10.94 1.02 -1.43
CA VAL A 251 -11.02 0.66 -2.85
C VAL A 251 -12.31 1.14 -3.50
N ASN A 252 -13.45 1.00 -2.81
CA ASN A 252 -14.74 1.42 -3.32
C ASN A 252 -14.78 2.95 -3.50
N ALA A 253 -14.16 3.72 -2.61
CA ALA A 253 -14.01 5.16 -2.83
C ALA A 253 -13.30 5.48 -4.16
N MET A 254 -12.22 4.78 -4.50
CA MET A 254 -11.53 4.97 -5.79
C MET A 254 -12.38 4.53 -6.98
N ARG A 255 -13.10 3.40 -6.84
CA ARG A 255 -14.06 2.93 -7.86
C ARG A 255 -15.13 3.98 -8.10
N ASP A 256 -15.76 4.49 -7.05
CA ASP A 256 -16.92 5.39 -7.11
C ASP A 256 -16.51 6.77 -7.62
N PHE A 257 -15.35 7.27 -7.20
CA PHE A 257 -14.77 8.49 -7.76
C PHE A 257 -14.57 8.39 -9.28
N ARG A 258 -14.13 7.22 -9.77
CA ARG A 258 -13.85 7.03 -11.19
C ARG A 258 -15.09 6.64 -12.00
N GLN A 259 -16.02 5.89 -11.44
CA GLN A 259 -17.06 5.16 -12.18
C GLN A 259 -18.46 5.25 -11.57
N GLY A 260 -18.59 5.80 -10.36
CA GLY A 260 -19.85 5.91 -9.64
C GLY A 260 -20.84 6.82 -10.35
N GLU A 261 -22.12 6.46 -10.25
CA GLU A 261 -23.22 7.28 -10.76
C GLU A 261 -23.25 8.65 -10.07
N GLY A 262 -23.41 9.71 -10.85
CA GLY A 262 -23.43 11.09 -10.36
C GLY A 262 -22.04 11.69 -10.09
N ILE A 263 -20.98 10.87 -10.04
CA ILE A 263 -19.60 11.32 -9.84
C ILE A 263 -18.76 11.05 -11.09
N GLY A 264 -18.38 9.79 -11.31
CA GLY A 264 -17.55 9.39 -12.46
C GLY A 264 -18.34 9.14 -13.74
N ARG A 265 -19.65 8.88 -13.62
CA ARG A 265 -20.53 8.55 -14.75
C ARG A 265 -21.93 9.12 -14.58
N ASN A 266 -22.60 9.34 -15.70
CA ASN A 266 -24.03 9.63 -15.72
C ASN A 266 -24.84 8.38 -15.34
N LYS A 267 -26.08 8.60 -14.89
CA LYS A 267 -27.05 7.53 -14.66
C LYS A 267 -27.29 6.76 -15.96
N GLY A 268 -27.29 5.44 -15.83
CA GLY A 268 -27.62 4.53 -16.92
C GLY A 268 -29.11 4.58 -17.28
N GLN A 269 -29.44 4.30 -18.54
CA GLN A 269 -30.83 4.06 -18.93
C GLN A 269 -31.33 2.66 -18.54
N GLN A 270 -30.43 1.75 -18.17
CA GLN A 270 -30.76 0.39 -17.73
C GLN A 270 -29.93 0.03 -16.48
N PRO A 271 -30.45 -0.82 -15.56
CA PRO A 271 -29.82 -1.13 -14.27
C PRO A 271 -28.37 -1.62 -14.34
N ASN A 272 -27.97 -2.26 -15.45
CA ASN A 272 -26.63 -2.83 -15.65
C ASN A 272 -25.85 -2.15 -16.79
N ARG A 273 -26.29 -0.98 -17.25
CA ARG A 273 -25.59 -0.23 -18.30
C ARG A 273 -25.19 1.13 -17.77
N PRO A 274 -23.92 1.31 -17.38
CA PRO A 274 -23.45 2.60 -16.87
C PRO A 274 -23.61 3.69 -17.94
N GLY A 275 -23.96 4.90 -17.53
CA GLY A 275 -24.08 6.03 -18.43
C GLY A 275 -22.72 6.57 -18.90
N ARG A 276 -22.77 7.64 -19.69
CA ARG A 276 -21.59 8.31 -20.26
C ARG A 276 -20.59 8.70 -19.16
N SER A 277 -19.30 8.50 -19.43
CA SER A 277 -18.21 8.97 -18.57
C SER A 277 -18.27 10.49 -18.40
N ARG A 278 -18.09 10.95 -17.16
CA ARG A 278 -17.93 12.36 -16.81
C ARG A 278 -16.47 12.84 -16.88
N TRP A 279 -15.54 11.93 -17.11
CA TRP A 279 -14.14 12.24 -17.39
C TRP A 279 -13.93 12.70 -18.84
N PRO A 280 -12.95 13.60 -19.11
CA PRO A 280 -12.76 14.20 -20.43
C PRO A 280 -12.08 13.28 -21.47
N GLU A 281 -11.37 12.22 -21.05
CA GLU A 281 -10.52 11.45 -21.99
C GLU A 281 -11.28 10.84 -23.17
N PRO A 282 -12.51 10.31 -23.05
CA PRO A 282 -13.26 9.85 -24.22
C PRO A 282 -13.53 10.97 -25.24
N ALA A 283 -13.74 12.21 -24.80
CA ALA A 283 -13.88 13.36 -25.70
C ALA A 283 -12.52 13.75 -26.30
N SER A 284 -11.46 13.77 -25.49
CA SER A 284 -10.09 14.04 -25.95
C SER A 284 -9.64 13.03 -27.01
N ILE A 285 -9.88 11.73 -26.82
CA ILE A 285 -9.56 10.68 -27.80
C ILE A 285 -10.35 10.88 -29.10
N ARG A 286 -11.66 11.13 -29.03
CA ARG A 286 -12.48 11.40 -30.22
C ARG A 286 -11.96 12.62 -31.00
N LYS A 287 -11.56 13.68 -30.30
CA LYS A 287 -11.00 14.89 -30.91
C LYS A 287 -9.63 14.63 -31.53
N THR A 288 -8.75 13.90 -30.83
CA THR A 288 -7.42 13.50 -31.33
C THR A 288 -7.50 12.61 -32.57
N VAL A 289 -8.42 11.65 -32.57
CA VAL A 289 -8.59 10.69 -33.68
C VAL A 289 -9.42 11.25 -34.83
N GLY A 290 -10.32 12.20 -34.57
CA GLY A 290 -11.24 12.76 -35.56
C GLY A 290 -12.46 11.88 -35.85
N VAL A 291 -12.74 10.88 -35.01
CA VAL A 291 -13.83 9.91 -35.17
C VAL A 291 -14.66 9.86 -33.89
N HIS A 292 -15.98 9.76 -34.03
CA HIS A 292 -16.93 9.62 -32.93
C HIS A 292 -18.14 8.80 -33.38
N ARG A 293 -18.79 8.17 -32.41
CA ARG A 293 -20.01 7.38 -32.63
C ARG A 293 -21.21 8.24 -33.01
N ILE A 294 -22.00 7.77 -33.96
CA ILE A 294 -23.35 8.26 -34.26
C ILE A 294 -24.28 7.04 -34.22
N LYS A 295 -25.24 7.06 -33.29
CA LYS A 295 -26.19 5.96 -33.12
C LYS A 295 -27.21 5.92 -34.25
N GLU A 296 -27.87 4.77 -34.38
CA GLU A 296 -29.17 4.68 -35.02
C GLU A 296 -30.12 5.74 -34.45
N GLY A 297 -30.73 6.55 -35.32
CA GLY A 297 -31.54 7.72 -34.93
C GLY A 297 -30.75 9.05 -34.80
N GLY A 298 -29.47 9.09 -35.19
CA GLY A 298 -28.72 10.34 -35.37
C GLY A 298 -28.11 10.95 -34.11
N ILE A 299 -28.17 10.27 -32.96
CA ILE A 299 -27.57 10.76 -31.70
C ILE A 299 -26.04 10.74 -31.84
N SER A 300 -25.44 11.94 -31.89
CA SER A 300 -23.99 12.13 -32.03
C SER A 300 -23.26 12.16 -30.69
N PHE A 301 -22.10 11.51 -30.65
CA PHE A 301 -21.15 11.53 -29.53
C PHE A 301 -19.94 12.44 -29.80
N ALA A 302 -20.07 13.38 -30.74
CA ALA A 302 -19.03 14.36 -31.01
C ALA A 302 -18.56 15.06 -29.73
N PRO A 303 -17.24 15.31 -29.57
CA PRO A 303 -16.75 16.19 -28.52
C PRO A 303 -17.21 17.63 -28.80
N ASP A 304 -17.35 18.43 -27.75
CA ASP A 304 -17.53 19.88 -27.90
C ASP A 304 -16.37 20.46 -28.74
N GLN A 305 -16.68 21.42 -29.63
CA GLN A 305 -15.67 22.09 -30.44
C GLN A 305 -14.58 22.73 -29.57
N ASN A 306 -14.98 23.28 -28.41
CA ASN A 306 -14.10 23.92 -27.44
C ASN A 306 -13.48 22.95 -26.43
N ALA A 307 -13.79 21.65 -26.50
CA ALA A 307 -13.19 20.67 -25.59
C ALA A 307 -11.68 20.57 -25.79
N GLU A 308 -10.92 20.64 -24.72
CA GLU A 308 -9.47 20.46 -24.76
C GLU A 308 -9.06 18.98 -24.74
N ILE A 309 -7.84 18.72 -25.19
CA ILE A 309 -7.24 17.38 -25.20
C ILE A 309 -6.45 17.23 -23.90
N ILE A 310 -7.08 16.64 -22.88
CA ILE A 310 -6.51 16.49 -21.53
C ILE A 310 -6.73 15.06 -20.99
N PHE A 311 -5.82 14.60 -20.15
CA PHE A 311 -5.82 13.23 -19.62
C PHE A 311 -5.60 13.17 -18.10
N PRO A 312 -6.50 13.76 -17.28
CA PRO A 312 -6.34 13.81 -15.83
C PRO A 312 -6.19 12.43 -15.18
N ARG A 313 -6.85 11.38 -15.69
CA ARG A 313 -6.70 10.04 -15.10
C ARG A 313 -5.33 9.42 -15.28
N ALA A 314 -4.48 9.94 -16.17
CA ALA A 314 -3.09 9.52 -16.29
C ALA A 314 -2.35 9.62 -14.94
N ALA A 315 -2.76 10.56 -14.07
CA ALA A 315 -2.21 10.71 -12.73
C ALA A 315 -2.40 9.48 -11.82
N PHE A 316 -3.42 8.65 -12.07
CA PHE A 316 -3.69 7.43 -11.28
C PHE A 316 -2.82 6.23 -11.67
N GLY A 317 -1.96 6.37 -12.68
CA GLY A 317 -1.14 5.28 -13.22
C GLY A 317 -1.45 5.00 -14.69
N LEU A 318 -0.45 4.45 -15.37
CA LEU A 318 -0.47 4.08 -16.78
C LEU A 318 0.07 2.64 -16.95
N PRO A 319 -0.28 1.92 -18.03
CA PRO A 319 -1.12 2.36 -19.13
C PRO A 319 -2.61 2.42 -18.75
N ILE A 320 -3.37 3.23 -19.47
CA ILE A 320 -4.84 3.22 -19.40
C ILE A 320 -5.35 2.73 -20.75
N ILE A 321 -6.10 1.62 -20.73
CA ILE A 321 -6.79 1.09 -21.90
C ILE A 321 -8.20 1.68 -21.93
N PHE A 322 -8.60 2.18 -23.09
CA PHE A 322 -9.91 2.75 -23.37
C PHE A 322 -10.66 1.85 -24.34
N HIS A 323 -11.81 1.37 -23.89
CA HIS A 323 -12.76 0.63 -24.69
C HIS A 323 -13.95 1.52 -25.01
N PHE A 324 -14.26 1.68 -26.29
CA PHE A 324 -15.47 2.37 -26.74
C PHE A 324 -16.56 1.36 -27.08
N GLN A 325 -17.82 1.75 -26.82
CA GLN A 325 -18.96 0.92 -27.14
C GLN A 325 -19.46 1.25 -28.55
N ASN A 326 -19.42 0.25 -29.43
CA ASN A 326 -19.99 0.30 -30.76
C ASN A 326 -21.10 -0.76 -30.87
N ASP A 327 -22.14 -0.46 -31.65
CA ASP A 327 -23.23 -1.36 -32.01
C ASP A 327 -23.25 -1.56 -33.54
N LYS A 328 -23.72 -2.71 -34.00
CA LYS A 328 -23.84 -2.99 -35.44
C LYS A 328 -24.83 -2.06 -36.14
N THR A 329 -25.81 -1.52 -35.41
CA THR A 329 -26.81 -0.59 -35.97
C THR A 329 -26.34 0.87 -35.96
N ASP A 330 -25.16 1.17 -35.41
CA ASP A 330 -24.63 2.53 -35.43
C ASP A 330 -24.35 2.99 -36.87
N GLN A 331 -24.71 4.24 -37.17
CA GLN A 331 -24.40 4.87 -38.46
C GLN A 331 -22.89 5.14 -38.60
N LYS A 332 -22.23 5.39 -37.47
CA LYS A 332 -20.78 5.59 -37.38
C LYS A 332 -20.27 5.08 -36.04
N ASN A 333 -19.15 4.37 -36.07
CA ASN A 333 -18.51 3.85 -34.86
C ASN A 333 -17.65 4.91 -34.16
N ASP A 334 -17.50 4.76 -32.85
CA ASP A 334 -16.44 5.41 -32.07
C ASP A 334 -15.05 4.87 -32.48
N PRO A 335 -13.97 5.53 -32.04
CA PRO A 335 -12.61 5.03 -32.22
C PRO A 335 -12.44 3.58 -31.76
N GLY A 336 -11.48 2.89 -32.38
CA GLY A 336 -11.04 1.56 -31.91
C GLY A 336 -10.49 1.61 -30.49
N ASP A 337 -10.22 0.44 -29.93
CA ASP A 337 -9.57 0.31 -28.63
C ASP A 337 -8.21 1.06 -28.66
N THR A 338 -7.95 1.84 -27.62
CA THR A 338 -6.73 2.67 -27.53
C THR A 338 -6.10 2.56 -26.16
N GLN A 339 -4.78 2.75 -26.09
CA GLN A 339 -4.06 2.84 -24.84
C GLN A 339 -3.25 4.13 -24.75
N LEU A 340 -3.20 4.67 -23.54
CA LEU A 340 -2.36 5.82 -23.18
C LEU A 340 -1.19 5.31 -22.36
N ILE A 341 0.03 5.56 -22.82
CA ILE A 341 1.27 5.11 -22.18
C ILE A 341 2.18 6.31 -21.83
N PRO A 342 3.05 6.18 -20.81
CA PRO A 342 4.01 7.23 -20.47
C PRO A 342 5.17 7.27 -21.46
N MET A 343 5.70 8.46 -21.71
CA MET A 343 6.96 8.70 -22.41
C MET A 343 7.90 9.55 -21.56
N ILE A 344 9.16 9.14 -21.50
CA ILE A 344 10.24 9.85 -20.79
C ILE A 344 11.40 9.99 -21.76
N ASP A 345 11.94 11.20 -21.91
CA ASP A 345 13.07 11.52 -22.80
C ASP A 345 12.88 11.02 -24.24
N GLY A 346 11.65 11.18 -24.76
CA GLY A 346 11.27 10.74 -26.10
C GLY A 346 11.12 9.22 -26.27
N LYS A 347 11.24 8.43 -25.21
CA LYS A 347 11.13 6.97 -25.23
C LYS A 347 9.86 6.49 -24.57
N ASP A 348 9.22 5.52 -25.23
CA ASP A 348 8.09 4.78 -24.68
C ASP A 348 8.49 4.10 -23.37
N GLN A 349 7.60 4.18 -22.39
CA GLN A 349 7.71 3.45 -21.14
C GLN A 349 6.51 2.51 -21.02
N GLU A 350 6.72 1.32 -20.49
CA GLU A 350 5.65 0.32 -20.42
C GLU A 350 4.57 0.69 -19.39
N ARG A 351 4.96 1.32 -18.28
CA ARG A 351 4.10 1.48 -17.11
C ARG A 351 4.53 2.65 -16.23
N MET A 352 3.55 3.31 -15.61
CA MET A 352 3.75 4.19 -14.47
C MET A 352 2.82 3.72 -13.36
N ALA A 353 3.40 3.32 -12.23
CA ALA A 353 2.63 2.84 -11.09
C ALA A 353 1.88 3.98 -10.40
N SER A 354 0.66 3.73 -9.94
CA SER A 354 -0.11 4.75 -9.20
C SER A 354 0.70 5.33 -8.03
N PRO A 355 0.72 6.65 -7.85
CA PRO A 355 1.28 7.28 -6.65
C PRO A 355 0.37 7.09 -5.43
N LEU A 356 -0.81 6.47 -5.59
CA LEU A 356 -1.72 6.17 -4.48
C LEU A 356 -1.59 4.71 -4.05
N ILE A 357 -1.53 4.52 -2.73
CA ILE A 357 -1.65 3.21 -2.08
C ILE A 357 -2.94 3.22 -1.26
N LEU A 358 -3.91 2.40 -1.68
CA LEU A 358 -5.17 2.19 -0.98
C LEU A 358 -5.03 0.96 -0.10
N ARG A 359 -5.23 1.06 1.21
CA ARG A 359 -5.09 -0.10 2.09
C ARG A 359 -5.83 0.06 3.43
N PRO A 360 -6.00 -1.02 4.21
CA PRO A 360 -6.33 -0.88 5.61
C PRO A 360 -5.09 -0.45 6.40
N TYR A 361 -5.27 0.52 7.30
CA TYR A 361 -4.24 1.07 8.18
C TYR A 361 -4.57 0.75 9.63
N ARG A 362 -3.60 0.16 10.36
CA ARG A 362 -3.81 -0.25 11.75
C ARG A 362 -3.66 0.95 12.69
N THR A 363 -4.65 1.16 13.55
CA THR A 363 -4.61 2.14 14.66
C THR A 363 -4.95 1.45 15.97
N ALA A 364 -4.75 2.10 17.12
CA ALA A 364 -5.23 1.56 18.40
C ALA A 364 -6.75 1.32 18.41
N ALA A 365 -7.52 2.14 17.71
CA ALA A 365 -8.98 2.06 17.63
C ALA A 365 -9.52 0.99 16.66
N GLY A 366 -8.67 0.39 15.82
CA GLY A 366 -9.06 -0.64 14.85
C GLY A 366 -8.36 -0.46 13.51
N TRP A 367 -9.09 -0.63 12.42
CA TRP A 367 -8.59 -0.51 11.05
C TRP A 367 -9.22 0.68 10.34
N CYS A 368 -8.42 1.64 9.90
CA CYS A 368 -8.90 2.75 9.10
C CYS A 368 -8.80 2.42 7.60
N PRO A 369 -9.83 2.72 6.79
CA PRO A 369 -9.62 2.88 5.35
C PRO A 369 -8.61 4.01 5.11
N ALA A 370 -7.56 3.74 4.35
CA ALA A 370 -6.46 4.68 4.16
C ALA A 370 -6.07 4.87 2.70
N VAL A 371 -5.62 6.09 2.39
CA VAL A 371 -4.91 6.44 1.16
C VAL A 371 -3.58 7.08 1.54
N LEU A 372 -2.48 6.44 1.17
CA LEU A 372 -1.17 7.08 1.15
C LEU A 372 -0.92 7.62 -0.25
N LYS A 373 -0.62 8.91 -0.36
CA LYS A 373 -0.13 9.56 -1.58
C LYS A 373 1.39 9.69 -1.49
N LEU A 374 2.07 9.03 -2.43
CA LEU A 374 3.51 9.10 -2.62
C LEU A 374 3.92 10.41 -3.32
N PRO A 375 5.19 10.82 -3.25
CA PRO A 375 5.68 11.98 -3.98
C PRO A 375 5.54 11.79 -5.49
N GLU A 376 5.26 12.88 -6.21
CA GLU A 376 4.87 12.85 -7.62
C GLU A 376 5.61 13.88 -8.48
N ASP A 377 6.80 14.31 -8.04
CA ASP A 377 7.56 15.45 -8.59
C ASP A 377 7.79 15.37 -10.11
N ASN A 378 7.86 14.15 -10.66
CA ASN A 378 8.09 13.90 -12.08
C ASN A 378 6.82 13.54 -12.86
N LEU A 379 5.68 13.38 -12.20
CA LEU A 379 4.44 12.93 -12.81
C LEU A 379 3.99 13.87 -13.94
N LEU A 380 4.01 15.19 -13.71
CA LEU A 380 3.57 16.18 -14.70
C LEU A 380 4.65 16.55 -15.73
N ARG A 381 5.84 15.95 -15.64
CA ARG A 381 6.96 16.17 -16.56
C ARG A 381 7.02 15.14 -17.68
N MET A 382 6.27 14.04 -17.58
CA MET A 382 6.22 13.03 -18.63
C MET A 382 5.34 13.48 -19.81
N ASP A 383 5.69 13.01 -20.99
CA ASP A 383 4.82 13.06 -22.16
C ASP A 383 3.89 11.84 -22.15
N LEU A 384 2.79 11.91 -22.88
CA LEU A 384 1.86 10.81 -23.06
C LEU A 384 1.75 10.44 -24.53
N LYS A 385 1.76 9.14 -24.83
CA LYS A 385 1.46 8.61 -26.17
C LYS A 385 0.14 7.87 -26.17
N LEU A 386 -0.77 8.30 -27.03
CA LEU A 386 -2.00 7.59 -27.34
C LEU A 386 -1.75 6.71 -28.58
N GLU A 387 -1.99 5.41 -28.47
CA GLU A 387 -1.80 4.46 -29.55
C GLU A 387 -2.93 3.42 -29.62
N ASN A 388 -3.02 2.69 -30.74
CA ASN A 388 -4.00 1.63 -30.91
C ASN A 388 -3.66 0.45 -29.98
N SER A 389 -4.67 -0.13 -29.35
CA SER A 389 -4.56 -1.36 -28.55
C SER A 389 -5.70 -2.28 -28.93
N GLY A 390 -5.54 -3.60 -29.05
CA GLY A 390 -6.72 -4.48 -29.20
C GLY A 390 -7.55 -4.29 -30.48
N LYS A 391 -8.89 -4.19 -30.34
CA LYS A 391 -9.84 -4.29 -31.47
C LYS A 391 -10.15 -2.94 -32.12
N GLY A 392 -10.19 -2.94 -33.45
CA GLY A 392 -10.42 -1.74 -34.26
C GLY A 392 -9.17 -0.85 -34.28
N ARG A 393 -8.78 -0.36 -35.47
CA ARG A 393 -7.62 0.53 -35.60
C ARG A 393 -8.08 1.91 -36.03
N SER A 394 -7.54 2.91 -35.35
CA SER A 394 -7.65 4.31 -35.73
C SER A 394 -6.39 4.70 -36.53
N SER A 395 -6.58 5.09 -37.79
CA SER A 395 -5.48 5.44 -38.71
C SER A 395 -4.65 6.65 -38.26
N ASN A 396 -5.27 7.56 -37.49
CA ASN A 396 -4.64 8.78 -37.01
C ASN A 396 -3.78 8.60 -35.75
N LEU A 397 -3.45 7.37 -35.35
CA LEU A 397 -2.60 7.05 -34.20
C LEU A 397 -1.29 6.38 -34.65
N PRO A 398 -0.17 6.58 -33.93
CA PRO A 398 -0.07 7.17 -32.59
C PRO A 398 -0.06 8.71 -32.57
N LYS A 399 -0.40 9.29 -31.41
CA LYS A 399 -0.33 10.74 -31.15
C LYS A 399 0.32 11.00 -29.80
N ILE A 400 1.24 11.97 -29.78
CA ILE A 400 1.96 12.39 -28.56
C ILE A 400 1.32 13.67 -28.03
N THR A 401 1.08 13.72 -26.73
CA THR A 401 0.67 14.91 -25.98
C THR A 401 1.76 15.24 -24.97
N THR A 402 2.39 16.38 -25.12
CA THR A 402 3.54 16.77 -24.29
C THR A 402 3.13 17.15 -22.87
N ALA A 403 4.09 17.13 -21.94
CA ALA A 403 3.96 17.70 -20.61
C ALA A 403 3.35 19.12 -20.66
N GLY A 404 2.49 19.45 -19.69
CA GLY A 404 1.74 20.71 -19.66
C GLY A 404 0.49 20.74 -20.55
N LYS A 405 0.45 19.97 -21.65
CA LYS A 405 -0.74 19.89 -22.52
C LYS A 405 -1.77 18.89 -22.02
N TRP A 406 -1.34 17.70 -21.60
CA TRP A 406 -2.27 16.69 -21.09
C TRP A 406 -2.81 17.03 -19.69
N TRP A 407 -2.06 17.85 -18.94
CA TRP A 407 -2.51 18.49 -17.71
C TRP A 407 -1.66 19.75 -17.44
N PRO A 408 -2.26 20.89 -17.07
CA PRO A 408 -1.53 22.14 -16.84
C PRO A 408 -0.59 22.05 -15.63
N GLN A 409 0.49 22.84 -15.66
CA GLN A 409 1.48 22.90 -14.57
C GLN A 409 1.17 24.01 -13.55
N ASP A 410 0.70 25.17 -14.01
CA ASP A 410 0.39 26.30 -13.14
C ASP A 410 -0.95 26.13 -12.40
N ASN A 411 -1.01 26.68 -11.18
CA ASN A 411 -2.14 26.48 -10.28
C ASN A 411 -3.44 27.14 -10.77
N SER A 412 -3.35 28.27 -11.48
CA SER A 412 -4.53 29.00 -11.98
C SER A 412 -5.23 28.23 -13.11
N ALA A 413 -4.45 27.75 -14.09
CA ALA A 413 -4.98 26.90 -15.15
C ALA A 413 -5.51 25.58 -14.60
N LYS A 414 -4.81 24.96 -13.64
CA LYS A 414 -5.31 23.77 -12.92
C LYS A 414 -6.71 24.00 -12.33
N ALA A 415 -6.88 25.07 -11.54
CA ALA A 415 -8.17 25.40 -10.93
C ALA A 415 -9.27 25.59 -11.98
N SER A 416 -8.94 26.27 -13.09
CA SER A 416 -9.86 26.49 -14.21
C SER A 416 -10.28 25.19 -14.89
N LYS A 417 -9.36 24.24 -15.12
CA LYS A 417 -9.70 22.91 -15.69
C LYS A 417 -10.52 22.07 -14.74
N VAL A 418 -10.14 22.04 -13.47
CA VAL A 418 -10.84 21.27 -12.43
C VAL A 418 -12.32 21.66 -12.35
N ALA A 419 -12.63 22.96 -12.43
CA ALA A 419 -14.00 23.46 -12.39
C ALA A 419 -14.91 22.90 -13.51
N LEU A 420 -14.32 22.44 -14.62
CA LEU A 420 -15.01 21.88 -15.78
C LEU A 420 -15.09 20.35 -15.78
N ILE A 421 -14.37 19.68 -14.86
CA ILE A 421 -14.32 18.23 -14.79
C ILE A 421 -15.14 17.78 -13.59
N GLU A 422 -16.37 17.35 -13.83
CA GLU A 422 -17.36 16.99 -12.80
C GLU A 422 -16.82 16.13 -11.63
N PRO A 423 -16.06 15.03 -11.84
CA PRO A 423 -15.47 14.28 -10.73
C PRO A 423 -14.56 15.12 -9.82
N MET A 424 -13.88 16.12 -10.39
CA MET A 424 -12.88 16.96 -9.74
C MET A 424 -13.43 18.31 -9.31
N LYS A 425 -14.58 18.74 -9.82
CA LYS A 425 -15.20 20.03 -9.52
C LYS A 425 -15.30 20.24 -8.02
N GLU A 426 -14.84 21.42 -7.56
CA GLU A 426 -14.75 21.83 -6.14
C GLU A 426 -13.82 20.95 -5.27
N ARG A 427 -13.07 20.04 -5.88
CA ARG A 427 -12.18 19.07 -5.20
C ARG A 427 -10.76 19.21 -5.74
N GLY A 428 -9.96 20.06 -5.10
CA GLY A 428 -8.51 20.08 -5.29
C GLY A 428 -8.10 20.77 -6.60
N ASN A 429 -6.85 20.52 -7.03
CA ASN A 429 -6.24 21.18 -8.19
C ASN A 429 -5.82 20.18 -9.29
N ASP A 430 -5.93 18.88 -9.03
CA ASP A 430 -5.59 17.79 -9.93
C ASP A 430 -6.38 16.52 -9.54
N ALA A 431 -6.28 15.48 -10.36
CA ALA A 431 -7.05 14.26 -10.14
C ALA A 431 -6.72 13.57 -8.81
N LEU A 432 -5.47 13.69 -8.31
CA LEU A 432 -5.02 13.03 -7.09
C LEU A 432 -5.55 13.77 -5.86
N SER A 433 -5.36 15.08 -5.78
CA SER A 433 -5.91 15.93 -4.72
C SER A 433 -7.46 15.93 -4.73
N ALA A 434 -8.08 15.85 -5.91
CA ALA A 434 -9.53 15.67 -6.03
C ALA A 434 -10.00 14.36 -5.41
N PHE A 435 -9.30 13.26 -5.70
CA PHE A 435 -9.61 11.97 -5.11
C PHE A 435 -9.39 11.99 -3.59
N LEU A 436 -8.31 12.59 -3.09
CA LEU A 436 -8.07 12.68 -1.65
C LEU A 436 -9.19 13.46 -0.92
N LYS A 437 -9.65 14.58 -1.47
CA LYS A 437 -10.80 15.32 -0.91
C LYS A 437 -12.11 14.55 -1.00
N TYR A 438 -12.35 13.83 -2.11
CA TYR A 438 -13.49 12.92 -2.22
C TYR A 438 -13.41 11.78 -1.20
N PHE A 439 -12.20 11.25 -0.98
CA PHE A 439 -11.95 10.19 -0.02
C PHE A 439 -12.25 10.69 1.40
N GLU A 440 -11.75 11.85 1.78
CA GLU A 440 -12.00 12.47 3.09
C GLU A 440 -13.49 12.79 3.30
N SER A 441 -14.13 13.47 2.34
CA SER A 441 -15.55 13.89 2.44
C SER A 441 -16.55 12.73 2.48
N GLY A 442 -16.21 11.55 1.97
CA GLY A 442 -17.05 10.34 2.06
C GLY A 442 -17.27 9.82 3.50
N ALA A 443 -16.78 10.54 4.51
CA ALA A 443 -17.06 10.32 5.93
C ALA A 443 -18.35 11.02 6.45
N ALA A 444 -19.08 11.78 5.62
CA ALA A 444 -20.27 12.54 6.07
C ALA A 444 -21.44 12.52 5.06
N GLY A 445 -22.70 12.25 5.43
CA GLY A 445 -23.21 11.89 6.74
C GLY A 445 -22.90 12.92 7.83
N ALA A 446 -23.38 14.15 7.66
CA ALA A 446 -23.29 15.33 8.57
C ALA A 446 -22.28 16.42 8.16
N VAL A 447 -22.85 17.53 7.71
CA VAL A 447 -22.28 18.87 7.85
C VAL A 447 -22.16 19.14 9.35
N GLY A 448 -20.98 19.54 9.82
CA GLY A 448 -20.77 19.93 11.21
C GLY A 448 -19.33 19.75 11.67
N GLU A 449 -18.58 20.85 11.61
CA GLU A 449 -17.43 21.24 12.44
C GLU A 449 -16.27 20.27 12.75
N ALA A 450 -15.10 20.93 12.84
CA ALA A 450 -13.83 20.48 13.39
C ALA A 450 -12.98 19.57 12.50
N THR A 451 -12.11 20.24 11.73
CA THR A 451 -10.66 20.03 11.80
C THR A 451 -10.24 19.79 13.25
N GLN A 452 -10.33 18.55 13.71
CA GLN A 452 -9.49 18.05 14.79
C GLN A 452 -8.64 16.98 14.16
N ALA A 453 -7.37 17.36 13.95
CA ALA A 453 -6.29 16.39 13.98
C ALA A 453 -6.61 15.45 15.15
N ILE A 454 -6.86 14.18 14.84
CA ILE A 454 -6.76 13.15 15.86
C ILE A 454 -5.27 13.17 16.20
N GLN A 455 -4.92 13.92 17.26
CA GLN A 455 -3.75 13.62 18.06
C GLN A 455 -3.93 12.17 18.46
N ILE A 456 -3.36 11.26 17.65
CA ILE A 456 -2.93 9.98 18.17
C ILE A 456 -1.89 10.40 19.18
N ALA A 457 -2.26 10.32 20.46
CA ALA A 457 -1.39 10.64 21.57
C ALA A 457 -0.04 9.99 21.28
N GLU A 458 0.90 10.87 20.97
CA GLU A 458 2.32 10.63 20.91
C GLU A 458 2.64 9.74 22.12
N LYS A 459 3.27 8.58 21.91
CA LYS A 459 3.85 7.81 23.03
C LYS A 459 5.03 8.61 23.57
N VAL A 460 4.75 9.71 24.25
CA VAL A 460 5.75 10.45 25.01
C VAL A 460 5.90 9.68 26.30
N GLU A 461 6.88 8.79 26.32
CA GLU A 461 7.32 8.17 27.55
C GLU A 461 7.83 9.29 28.47
N LEU A 462 7.10 9.55 29.55
CA LEU A 462 7.49 10.50 30.57
C LEU A 462 8.19 9.76 31.70
N ILE A 463 9.29 10.32 32.17
CA ILE A 463 10.04 9.80 33.31
C ILE A 463 9.64 10.59 34.55
N TRP A 464 9.06 9.90 35.52
CA TRP A 464 8.75 10.45 36.83
C TRP A 464 9.79 9.96 37.83
N GLU A 465 10.79 10.78 38.12
CA GLU A 465 11.73 10.51 39.21
C GLU A 465 11.04 10.58 40.58
N LYS A 466 11.41 9.69 41.51
CA LYS A 466 10.90 9.68 42.89
C LYS A 466 9.37 9.56 43.01
N ALA A 467 8.70 8.94 42.03
CA ALA A 467 7.26 8.69 42.07
C ALA A 467 6.91 7.72 43.19
N GLN A 468 5.81 7.98 43.90
CA GLN A 468 5.33 7.11 44.98
C GLN A 468 4.64 5.88 44.38
N VAL A 469 5.06 4.68 44.77
CA VAL A 469 4.50 3.42 44.28
C VAL A 469 3.47 2.88 45.29
N LYS A 470 2.31 2.47 44.78
CA LYS A 470 1.23 1.82 45.53
C LYS A 470 0.88 0.48 44.88
N PHE A 471 0.57 -0.51 45.71
CA PHE A 471 0.14 -1.82 45.26
C PHE A 471 -1.24 -2.16 45.80
N ASN A 472 -2.15 -2.51 44.91
CA ASN A 472 -3.48 -2.97 45.29
C ASN A 472 -3.51 -4.50 45.38
N LYS A 473 -3.60 -5.02 46.60
CA LYS A 473 -3.61 -6.48 46.87
C LYS A 473 -4.83 -7.20 46.27
N ALA A 474 -5.96 -6.52 46.07
CA ALA A 474 -7.20 -7.15 45.63
C ALA A 474 -7.16 -7.51 44.13
N ASN A 475 -6.51 -6.70 43.30
CA ASN A 475 -6.45 -6.90 41.84
C ASN A 475 -5.01 -6.99 41.29
N GLY A 476 -4.00 -6.86 42.15
CA GLY A 476 -2.59 -6.90 41.78
C GLY A 476 -2.12 -5.70 40.96
N ALA A 477 -2.84 -4.58 40.99
CA ALA A 477 -2.47 -3.36 40.27
C ALA A 477 -1.30 -2.65 40.95
N LEU A 478 -0.37 -2.14 40.14
CA LEU A 478 0.68 -1.22 40.54
C LEU A 478 0.33 0.18 40.05
N THR A 479 0.24 1.13 40.96
CA THR A 479 -0.01 2.54 40.63
C THR A 479 1.15 3.39 41.09
N VAL A 480 1.61 4.30 40.24
CA VAL A 480 2.54 5.37 40.61
C VAL A 480 1.83 6.70 40.69
N GLU A 481 2.19 7.51 41.68
CA GLU A 481 1.66 8.86 41.86
C GLU A 481 2.78 9.89 41.95
N LYS A 482 2.63 11.00 41.23
CA LYS A 482 3.51 12.17 41.30
C LYS A 482 2.74 13.42 40.91
N ASP A 483 2.88 14.50 41.69
CA ASP A 483 2.30 15.83 41.42
C ASP A 483 0.79 15.80 41.09
N GLY A 484 0.02 15.00 41.84
CA GLY A 484 -1.44 14.87 41.66
C GLY A 484 -1.88 14.05 40.45
N LYS A 485 -0.94 13.44 39.71
CA LYS A 485 -1.20 12.54 38.59
C LYS A 485 -0.88 11.10 38.97
N SER A 486 -1.57 10.15 38.34
CA SER A 486 -1.35 8.72 38.55
C SER A 486 -1.22 7.95 37.24
N ALA A 487 -0.34 6.94 37.22
CA ALA A 487 -0.27 5.95 36.15
C ALA A 487 -0.32 4.53 36.73
N THR A 488 -0.98 3.60 36.05
CA THR A 488 -1.26 2.26 36.59
C THR A 488 -0.88 1.16 35.61
N ALA A 489 -0.35 0.06 36.14
CA ALA A 489 -0.21 -1.22 35.47
C ALA A 489 -1.08 -2.26 36.18
N ILE A 490 -1.83 -3.03 35.40
CA ILE A 490 -2.63 -4.17 35.87
C ILE A 490 -2.02 -5.47 35.35
N LYS A 491 -2.42 -6.61 35.91
CA LYS A 491 -1.90 -7.92 35.46
C LYS A 491 -2.21 -8.16 33.97
N PRO A 492 -1.27 -8.72 33.18
CA PRO A 492 0.02 -9.28 33.60
C PRO A 492 1.18 -8.26 33.69
N ALA A 493 0.99 -7.02 33.24
CA ALA A 493 2.06 -6.01 33.18
C ALA A 493 2.64 -5.66 34.56
N SER A 494 1.80 -5.57 35.60
CA SER A 494 2.26 -5.31 36.96
C SER A 494 3.19 -6.40 37.49
N ASP A 495 2.94 -7.68 37.16
CA ASP A 495 3.79 -8.80 37.59
C ASP A 495 5.17 -8.74 36.93
N VAL A 496 5.23 -8.32 35.65
CA VAL A 496 6.50 -8.12 34.92
C VAL A 496 7.29 -6.97 35.53
N ILE A 497 6.63 -5.86 35.84
CA ILE A 497 7.28 -4.68 36.44
C ILE A 497 7.83 -5.01 37.84
N LEU A 498 7.06 -5.71 38.68
CA LEU A 498 7.53 -6.11 40.02
C LEU A 498 8.76 -7.02 39.95
N LYS A 499 8.78 -7.99 39.02
CA LYS A 499 9.89 -8.94 38.87
C LYS A 499 11.23 -8.28 38.53
N ASN A 500 11.21 -7.08 37.96
CA ASN A 500 12.42 -6.33 37.61
C ASN A 500 13.01 -5.51 38.77
N LEU A 501 12.35 -5.47 39.93
CA LEU A 501 12.85 -4.82 41.14
C LEU A 501 13.54 -5.82 42.07
N SER A 502 14.41 -5.36 42.98
CA SER A 502 15.04 -6.19 44.01
C SER A 502 14.00 -6.82 44.94
N SER A 503 14.35 -7.96 45.55
CA SER A 503 13.48 -8.68 46.48
C SER A 503 13.02 -7.80 47.66
N ASN A 504 13.89 -6.88 48.13
CA ASN A 504 13.55 -5.92 49.18
C ASN A 504 12.50 -4.90 48.68
N ALA A 505 12.67 -4.34 47.48
CA ALA A 505 11.70 -3.42 46.88
C ALA A 505 10.34 -4.10 46.63
N GLN A 506 10.35 -5.33 46.11
CA GLN A 506 9.13 -6.13 45.94
C GLN A 506 8.41 -6.33 47.27
N GLN A 507 9.12 -6.72 48.33
CA GLN A 507 8.55 -6.93 49.65
C GLN A 507 7.94 -5.63 50.20
N LYS A 508 8.64 -4.50 50.11
CA LYS A 508 8.13 -3.19 50.57
C LYS A 508 6.84 -2.80 49.86
N ILE A 509 6.83 -2.90 48.53
CA ILE A 509 5.67 -2.55 47.71
C ILE A 509 4.47 -3.47 48.03
N GLN A 510 4.68 -4.78 48.06
CA GLN A 510 3.60 -5.76 48.28
C GLN A 510 3.08 -5.73 49.73
N THR A 511 3.90 -5.34 50.70
CA THR A 511 3.47 -5.16 52.10
C THR A 511 2.79 -3.81 52.35
N GLY A 512 2.75 -2.92 51.35
CA GLY A 512 2.14 -1.60 51.45
C GLY A 512 3.02 -0.56 52.15
N GLN A 513 4.31 -0.85 52.30
CA GLN A 513 5.28 0.11 52.82
C GLN A 513 5.56 1.21 51.80
N PHE A 514 5.93 2.39 52.29
CA PHE A 514 6.26 3.53 51.44
C PHE A 514 7.49 3.24 50.58
N PHE A 515 7.35 3.42 49.27
CA PHE A 515 8.41 3.17 48.30
C PHE A 515 8.38 4.22 47.17
N ARG A 516 9.57 4.69 46.75
CA ARG A 516 9.74 5.63 45.65
C ARG A 516 10.68 5.08 44.59
N ALA A 517 10.30 5.26 43.34
CA ALA A 517 11.04 4.77 42.18
C ALA A 517 11.03 5.80 41.05
N THR A 518 11.94 5.63 40.10
CA THR A 518 11.83 6.27 38.80
C THR A 518 10.85 5.47 37.96
N ALA A 519 9.77 6.11 37.51
CA ALA A 519 8.72 5.48 36.74
C ALA A 519 8.72 5.97 35.29
N THR A 520 8.71 5.04 34.33
CA THR A 520 8.44 5.37 32.93
C THR A 520 6.96 5.15 32.65
N ILE A 521 6.27 6.19 32.19
CA ILE A 521 4.82 6.17 31.97
C ILE A 521 4.47 6.63 30.57
N ASN A 522 3.32 6.21 30.06
CA ASN A 522 2.74 6.71 28.82
C ASN A 522 1.25 7.05 29.06
N GLY A 523 0.94 8.33 29.13
CA GLY A 523 -0.39 8.79 29.56
C GLY A 523 -0.71 8.35 30.99
N THR A 524 -1.68 7.45 31.15
CA THR A 524 -2.09 6.87 32.44
C THR A 524 -1.57 5.44 32.66
N GLU A 525 -0.77 4.93 31.73
CA GLU A 525 -0.21 3.59 31.77
C GLU A 525 1.20 3.60 32.38
N LEU A 526 1.45 2.73 33.36
CA LEU A 526 2.78 2.51 33.92
C LEU A 526 3.51 1.44 33.10
N LEU A 527 4.68 1.79 32.55
CA LEU A 527 5.46 0.91 31.67
C LEU A 527 6.63 0.24 32.40
N LYS A 528 7.32 0.99 33.27
CA LYS A 528 8.54 0.52 33.96
C LYS A 528 8.72 1.19 35.31
N LEU A 529 9.35 0.46 36.24
CA LEU A 529 9.88 0.99 37.50
C LEU A 529 11.37 0.68 37.61
N GLU A 530 12.14 1.66 38.07
CA GLU A 530 13.55 1.52 38.42
C GLU A 530 13.79 2.05 39.83
N GLU A 531 14.60 1.35 40.61
CA GLU A 531 14.94 1.78 41.96
C GLU A 531 15.69 3.10 41.91
N THR A 532 15.24 4.08 42.70
CA THR A 532 15.95 5.34 42.83
C THR A 532 17.27 5.04 43.57
N LYS A 533 18.40 5.39 42.96
CA LYS A 533 19.71 5.30 43.62
C LYS A 533 19.81 6.19 44.84
#